data_AF-A0A4Q4Z427-F1
#
_entry.id   AF-A0A4Q4Z427-F1
#
_cell.length_a   1.000
_cell.length_b   1.000
_cell.length_c   1.000
_cell.angle_alpha   90.00
_cell.angle_beta   90.00
_cell.angle_gamma   90.00
#
_symmetry.space_group_name_H-M   'P 1'
#
loop_
_entity.id
_entity.type
_entity.pdbx_description
1 polymer ?
#
loop_
_entity_poly.entity_id
_entity_poly.type
_entity_poly.pdbx_seq_one_letter_code
_entity_poly.pdbx_strand_id
1 'polypeptide(L)'
;MSHPESSKSMLRAWPDKWYHDLHRMLLSGPEPWLIPTESNLDRMFQDIGYVAGKATKEHWESNCGKYRFSAAATAIHFLRSIPNSRCHIRKIRLCEDHEGVAYPECHAKGLIPFCRENPALRIERRVSLWRNIFQKSQWWDGCDWERRVDCPLDEEGRLAADEVTRPVADWMVEASVLGRAGMSQDPGTFTLVLDGDPTPERSSEVFRLAVQRDAAWQDAVEQCLVRDPLNWSDVLNMRLSRSFHFVGFPQLLRHLASNKTSSGIRCNFDPGEPWDIAPIVEANRGWSKDDWDEHWHRRDLVFETAPPLPKWSDLVRENMFPRFWEIEE
;
A
#
# COMPACT_ATOMS: atom_id res chain seq x y z
N MET A 1 27.73 -27.95 -6.84
CA MET A 1 27.27 -27.14 -5.69
C MET A 1 25.89 -26.63 -6.06
N SER A 2 24.90 -27.17 -5.36
CA SER A 2 23.49 -27.21 -5.71
C SER A 2 22.74 -25.96 -5.24
N HIS A 3 21.94 -25.38 -6.14
CA HIS A 3 20.96 -24.34 -5.85
C HIS A 3 19.92 -24.83 -4.82
N PRO A 4 19.45 -23.98 -3.89
CA PRO A 4 18.34 -24.35 -3.03
C PRO A 4 17.01 -24.18 -3.78
N GLU A 5 16.41 -25.31 -4.13
CA GLU A 5 15.03 -25.47 -4.65
C GLU A 5 13.95 -25.20 -3.57
N SER A 6 14.05 -24.16 -2.73
CA SER A 6 13.12 -24.02 -1.59
C SER A 6 11.90 -23.12 -1.82
N SER A 7 11.84 -22.33 -2.89
CA SER A 7 10.66 -21.46 -3.16
C SER A 7 9.62 -22.09 -4.09
N LYS A 8 10.00 -23.08 -4.90
CA LYS A 8 9.09 -23.78 -5.82
C LYS A 8 8.34 -24.96 -5.19
N SER A 9 8.79 -25.47 -4.04
CA SER A 9 8.17 -26.62 -3.37
C SER A 9 6.97 -26.23 -2.48
N MET A 10 6.92 -25.00 -1.95
CA MET A 10 5.82 -24.56 -1.08
C MET A 10 4.52 -24.28 -1.84
N LEU A 11 4.58 -23.89 -3.12
CA LEU A 11 3.38 -23.66 -3.95
C LEU A 11 2.67 -24.97 -4.39
N ARG A 12 3.29 -26.15 -4.20
CA ARG A 12 2.69 -27.44 -4.57
C ARG A 12 2.00 -28.17 -3.41
N ALA A 13 2.04 -27.62 -2.20
CA ALA A 13 1.52 -28.26 -1.00
C ALA A 13 0.37 -27.46 -0.35
N TRP A 14 -0.41 -26.71 -1.14
CA TRP A 14 -1.59 -26.00 -0.65
C TRP A 14 -2.83 -26.87 -0.87
N PRO A 15 -3.51 -27.34 0.20
CA PRO A 15 -4.69 -28.18 0.03
C PRO A 15 -5.85 -27.37 -0.55
N ASP A 16 -6.53 -27.91 -1.55
CA ASP A 16 -7.73 -27.34 -2.21
C ASP A 16 -8.86 -26.88 -1.25
N LYS A 17 -8.83 -27.32 0.01
CA LYS A 17 -9.79 -26.91 1.06
C LYS A 17 -9.69 -25.43 1.46
N TRP A 18 -8.53 -24.79 1.38
CA TRP A 18 -8.37 -23.40 1.83
C TRP A 18 -9.00 -22.36 0.89
N TYR A 19 -9.12 -22.68 -0.40
CA TYR A 19 -9.78 -21.78 -1.37
C TYR A 19 -11.27 -21.56 -1.06
N HIS A 20 -11.94 -22.55 -0.47
CA HIS A 20 -13.35 -22.42 -0.07
C HIS A 20 -13.52 -21.62 1.24
N ASP A 21 -12.56 -21.67 2.16
CA ASP A 21 -12.61 -20.95 3.44
C ASP A 21 -12.15 -19.49 3.31
N LEU A 22 -11.24 -19.16 2.39
CA LEU A 22 -10.83 -17.78 2.07
C LEU A 22 -12.02 -16.91 1.62
N HIS A 23 -12.87 -17.44 0.73
CA HIS A 23 -14.09 -16.75 0.30
C HIS A 23 -15.07 -16.50 1.46
N ARG A 24 -15.14 -17.44 2.42
CA ARG A 24 -15.98 -17.28 3.61
C ARG A 24 -15.40 -16.24 4.56
N MET A 25 -14.09 -16.24 4.80
CA MET A 25 -13.41 -15.22 5.60
C MET A 25 -13.55 -13.81 5.00
N LEU A 26 -13.37 -13.66 3.68
CA LEU A 26 -13.48 -12.38 2.97
C LEU A 26 -14.90 -11.80 2.98
N LEU A 27 -15.93 -12.65 3.00
CA LEU A 27 -17.34 -12.22 3.03
C LEU A 27 -17.92 -12.08 4.45
N SER A 28 -17.26 -12.67 5.45
CA SER A 28 -17.75 -12.70 6.84
C SER A 28 -17.03 -11.73 7.76
N GLY A 29 -15.84 -11.25 7.37
CA GLY A 29 -15.03 -10.31 8.14
C GLY A 29 -15.71 -8.95 8.33
N PRO A 30 -15.39 -8.22 9.42
CA PRO A 30 -15.79 -6.82 9.52
C PRO A 30 -15.19 -6.02 8.36
N GLU A 31 -15.87 -4.93 7.96
CA GLU A 31 -15.30 -3.95 7.02
C GLU A 31 -13.88 -3.57 7.43
N PRO A 32 -12.93 -3.43 6.49
CA PRO A 32 -11.49 -3.37 6.80
C PRO A 32 -11.11 -2.18 7.69
N TRP A 33 -11.88 -1.10 7.65
CA TRP A 33 -11.69 0.10 8.47
C TRP A 33 -12.35 0.04 9.85
N LEU A 34 -12.91 -1.10 10.26
CA LEU A 34 -13.50 -1.27 11.59
C LEU A 34 -12.53 -1.98 12.53
N ILE A 35 -12.44 -1.44 13.74
CA ILE A 35 -11.75 -2.11 14.84
C ILE A 35 -12.62 -3.31 15.24
N PRO A 36 -12.10 -4.55 15.09
CA PRO A 36 -12.86 -5.75 15.42
C PRO A 36 -13.12 -5.82 16.92
N THR A 37 -14.30 -6.31 17.29
CA THR A 37 -14.61 -6.70 18.68
C THR A 37 -13.98 -8.05 19.01
N GLU A 38 -13.91 -8.40 20.29
CA GLU A 38 -13.44 -9.73 20.74
C GLU A 38 -14.23 -10.86 20.07
N SER A 39 -15.55 -10.73 19.98
CA SER A 39 -16.39 -11.71 19.26
C SER A 39 -16.06 -11.79 17.77
N ASN A 40 -15.65 -10.68 17.14
CA ASN A 40 -15.20 -10.73 15.76
C ASN A 40 -13.88 -11.49 15.62
N LEU A 41 -12.94 -11.25 16.53
CA LEU A 41 -11.65 -11.94 16.56
C LEU A 41 -11.83 -13.44 16.82
N ASP A 42 -12.65 -13.83 17.80
CA ASP A 42 -12.92 -15.23 18.10
C ASP A 42 -13.51 -15.97 16.90
N ARG A 43 -14.44 -15.34 16.18
CA ARG A 43 -15.00 -15.89 14.95
C ARG A 43 -13.94 -16.00 13.85
N MET A 44 -13.11 -14.98 13.66
CA MET A 44 -12.01 -15.02 12.68
C MET A 44 -11.01 -16.15 12.99
N PHE A 45 -10.65 -16.35 14.26
CA PHE A 45 -9.78 -17.47 14.65
C PHE A 45 -10.45 -18.83 14.48
N GLN A 46 -11.77 -18.94 14.70
CA GLN A 46 -12.52 -20.16 14.42
C GLN A 46 -12.55 -20.49 12.93
N ASP A 47 -12.73 -19.48 12.08
CA ASP A 47 -12.79 -19.64 10.61
C ASP A 47 -11.44 -20.09 10.02
N ILE A 48 -10.31 -19.77 10.65
CA ILE A 48 -8.96 -20.23 10.29
C ILE A 48 -8.71 -21.70 10.70
N GLY A 49 -9.62 -22.30 11.49
CA GLY A 49 -9.55 -23.67 11.98
C GLY A 49 -8.83 -23.80 13.34
N TYR A 50 -9.24 -24.76 14.17
CA TYR A 50 -8.91 -24.81 15.61
C TYR A 50 -7.41 -24.78 15.95
N VAL A 51 -6.57 -25.55 15.24
CA VAL A 51 -5.13 -25.64 15.53
C VAL A 51 -4.39 -24.39 15.07
N ALA A 52 -4.67 -23.92 13.85
CA ALA A 52 -4.06 -22.71 13.30
C ALA A 52 -4.56 -21.47 14.05
N GLY A 53 -5.88 -21.33 14.26
CA GLY A 53 -6.49 -20.23 14.99
C GLY A 53 -6.02 -20.09 16.43
N LYS A 54 -5.81 -21.19 17.17
CA LYS A 54 -5.27 -21.14 18.53
C LYS A 54 -3.83 -20.62 18.56
N ALA A 55 -2.96 -21.15 17.69
CA ALA A 55 -1.57 -20.69 17.58
C ALA A 55 -1.49 -19.22 17.14
N THR A 56 -2.33 -18.81 16.17
CA THR A 56 -2.41 -17.41 15.72
C THR A 56 -2.90 -16.50 16.83
N LYS A 57 -3.90 -16.92 17.64
CA LYS A 57 -4.41 -16.14 18.77
C LYS A 57 -3.34 -15.93 19.84
N GLU A 58 -2.66 -17.00 20.27
CA GLU A 58 -1.57 -16.93 21.27
C GLU A 58 -0.40 -16.05 20.78
N HIS A 59 -0.04 -16.15 19.50
CA HIS A 59 0.99 -15.30 18.89
C HIS A 59 0.56 -13.82 18.84
N TRP A 60 -0.69 -13.56 18.46
CA TRP A 60 -1.26 -12.22 18.40
C TRP A 60 -1.32 -11.57 19.79
N GLU A 61 -1.83 -12.29 20.81
CA GLU A 61 -1.92 -11.81 22.19
C GLU A 61 -0.54 -11.46 22.76
N SER A 62 0.46 -12.27 22.41
CA SER A 62 1.86 -12.08 22.83
C SER A 62 2.57 -10.92 22.10
N ASN A 63 2.00 -10.40 21.01
CA ASN A 63 2.58 -9.34 20.17
C ASN A 63 1.61 -8.19 19.87
N CYS A 64 0.57 -8.00 20.69
CA CYS A 64 -0.55 -7.10 20.42
C CYS A 64 -0.12 -5.64 20.14
N GLY A 65 0.99 -5.18 20.73
CA GLY A 65 1.55 -3.84 20.52
C GLY A 65 2.14 -3.58 19.13
N LYS A 66 2.33 -4.62 18.29
CA LYS A 66 2.88 -4.50 16.92
C LYS A 66 1.80 -4.39 15.84
N TYR A 67 0.57 -4.77 16.17
CA TYR A 67 -0.60 -4.61 15.30
C TYR A 67 -1.23 -3.24 15.59
N ARG A 68 -1.14 -2.34 14.62
CA ARG A 68 -1.67 -0.98 14.75
C ARG A 68 -2.90 -0.80 13.88
N PHE A 69 -3.86 -0.05 14.39
CA PHE A 69 -4.97 0.43 13.57
C PHE A 69 -4.58 1.72 12.88
N SER A 70 -5.00 1.87 11.61
CA SER A 70 -4.86 3.13 10.89
C SER A 70 -5.55 4.28 11.66
N ALA A 71 -5.04 5.50 11.51
CA ALA A 71 -5.70 6.70 12.04
C ALA A 71 -7.13 6.86 11.51
N ALA A 72 -7.39 6.45 10.26
CA ALA A 72 -8.75 6.44 9.70
C ALA A 72 -9.72 5.54 10.48
N ALA A 73 -9.34 4.31 10.79
CA ALA A 73 -10.16 3.38 11.58
C ALA A 73 -10.46 3.94 12.99
N THR A 74 -9.46 4.52 13.64
CA THR A 74 -9.62 5.19 14.95
C THR A 74 -10.58 6.37 14.87
N ALA A 75 -10.48 7.20 13.82
CA ALA A 75 -11.39 8.32 13.61
C ALA A 75 -12.83 7.87 13.34
N ILE A 76 -13.02 6.78 12.57
CA ILE A 76 -14.34 6.18 12.35
C ILE A 76 -14.94 5.69 13.67
N HIS A 77 -14.14 5.01 14.50
CA HIS A 77 -14.56 4.57 15.82
C HIS A 77 -15.00 5.76 16.69
N PHE A 78 -14.20 6.83 16.73
CA PHE A 78 -14.53 8.07 17.43
C PHE A 78 -15.82 8.71 16.92
N LEU A 79 -15.98 8.91 15.61
CA LEU A 79 -17.18 9.53 15.05
C LEU A 79 -18.46 8.72 15.30
N ARG A 80 -18.34 7.39 15.47
CA ARG A 80 -19.46 6.53 15.87
C ARG A 80 -19.84 6.71 17.35
N SER A 81 -18.88 7.01 18.22
CA SER A 81 -19.15 7.18 19.66
C SER A 81 -19.78 8.53 20.01
N ILE A 82 -19.79 9.50 19.09
CA ILE A 82 -20.34 10.85 19.31
C ILE A 82 -21.40 11.26 18.26
N PRO A 83 -22.48 10.48 18.06
CA PRO A 83 -23.47 10.74 17.00
C PRO A 83 -24.12 12.12 17.09
N ASN A 84 -24.34 12.63 18.32
CA ASN A 84 -25.01 13.92 18.53
C ASN A 84 -24.11 15.13 18.27
N SER A 85 -22.78 14.94 18.31
CA SER A 85 -21.81 16.05 18.23
C SER A 85 -21.03 16.08 16.92
N ARG A 86 -20.96 14.96 16.19
CA ARG A 86 -20.12 14.84 14.98
C ARG A 86 -20.52 15.77 13.84
N CYS A 87 -21.78 16.22 13.80
CA CYS A 87 -22.26 17.22 12.84
C CYS A 87 -21.67 18.62 13.08
N HIS A 88 -21.04 18.87 14.22
CA HIS A 88 -20.36 20.13 14.55
C HIS A 88 -18.85 20.11 14.24
N ILE A 89 -18.27 18.93 13.98
CA ILE A 89 -16.87 18.81 13.62
C ILE A 89 -16.66 19.39 12.21
N ARG A 90 -15.60 20.18 12.04
CA ARG A 90 -15.31 20.83 10.75
C ARG A 90 -14.01 20.34 10.12
N LYS A 91 -13.04 19.92 10.94
CA LYS A 91 -11.75 19.46 10.46
C LYS A 91 -11.28 18.25 11.26
N ILE A 92 -10.82 17.23 10.55
CA ILE A 92 -10.12 16.07 11.11
C ILE A 92 -8.79 15.95 10.39
N ARG A 93 -7.70 15.86 11.14
CA ARG A 93 -6.37 15.53 10.62
C ARG A 93 -6.03 14.12 11.08
N LEU A 94 -5.87 13.22 10.13
CA LEU A 94 -5.44 11.84 10.35
C LEU A 94 -3.94 11.78 10.10
N CYS A 95 -3.18 11.26 11.06
CA CYS A 95 -1.74 11.08 10.95
C CYS A 95 -1.45 9.58 10.91
N GLU A 96 -1.18 9.06 9.71
CA GLU A 96 -0.78 7.67 9.48
C GLU A 96 0.76 7.61 9.53
N ASP A 97 1.30 7.57 10.75
CA ASP A 97 2.74 7.61 11.03
C ASP A 97 3.35 6.23 11.28
N HIS A 98 2.53 5.18 11.28
CA HIS A 98 2.96 3.78 11.33
C HIS A 98 2.07 2.94 10.42
N GLU A 99 2.60 1.83 9.92
CA GLU A 99 1.84 0.87 9.13
C GLU A 99 0.66 0.27 9.93
N GLY A 100 -0.54 0.37 9.37
CA GLY A 100 -1.76 -0.20 9.92
C GLY A 100 -2.08 -1.58 9.33
N VAL A 101 -2.81 -2.41 10.07
CA VAL A 101 -3.21 -3.76 9.63
C VAL A 101 -4.22 -3.73 8.46
N ALA A 102 -4.30 -4.86 7.76
CA ALA A 102 -5.14 -5.12 6.59
C ALA A 102 -4.70 -4.31 5.35
N TYR A 103 -5.46 -3.28 4.98
CA TYR A 103 -5.23 -2.46 3.78
C TYR A 103 -5.55 -0.99 4.10
N PRO A 104 -4.72 -0.33 4.94
CA PRO A 104 -5.02 1.00 5.46
C PRO A 104 -5.30 2.03 4.37
N GLU A 105 -4.73 1.90 3.18
CA GLU A 105 -4.98 2.72 2.00
C GLU A 105 -6.49 2.91 1.74
N CYS A 106 -7.30 1.86 1.88
CA CYS A 106 -8.72 1.88 1.56
C CYS A 106 -9.60 2.42 2.70
N HIS A 107 -9.06 2.60 3.90
CA HIS A 107 -9.85 2.88 5.10
C HIS A 107 -10.58 4.23 5.06
N ALA A 108 -10.15 5.15 4.18
CA ALA A 108 -10.86 6.41 3.95
C ALA A 108 -12.29 6.20 3.41
N LYS A 109 -12.61 5.05 2.80
CA LYS A 109 -13.97 4.67 2.40
C LYS A 109 -14.93 4.65 3.59
N GLY A 110 -14.47 4.23 4.76
CA GLY A 110 -15.28 4.23 5.98
C GLY A 110 -15.66 5.62 6.48
N LEU A 111 -15.03 6.69 5.97
CA LEU A 111 -15.35 8.07 6.33
C LEU A 111 -16.51 8.67 5.49
N ILE A 112 -16.88 8.02 4.39
CA ILE A 112 -17.90 8.50 3.44
C ILE A 112 -19.23 8.85 4.12
N PRO A 113 -19.80 8.00 5.01
CA PRO A 113 -21.08 8.32 5.66
C PRO A 113 -21.03 9.63 6.46
N PHE A 114 -19.92 9.92 7.12
CA PHE A 114 -19.77 11.13 7.94
C PHE A 114 -19.60 12.39 7.08
N CYS A 115 -18.91 12.29 5.93
CA CYS A 115 -18.82 13.38 4.98
C CYS A 115 -20.18 13.69 4.33
N ARG A 116 -21.05 12.67 4.14
CA ARG A 116 -22.41 12.86 3.65
C ARG A 116 -23.33 13.51 4.68
N GLU A 117 -23.23 13.06 5.93
CA GLU A 117 -24.01 13.61 7.05
C GLU A 117 -23.61 15.06 7.37
N ASN A 118 -22.32 15.39 7.22
CA ASN A 118 -21.78 16.71 7.50
C ASN A 118 -20.95 17.21 6.31
N PRO A 119 -21.58 17.87 5.32
CA PRO A 119 -20.89 18.40 4.13
C PRO A 119 -19.83 19.46 4.44
N ALA A 120 -19.83 20.04 5.64
CA ALA A 120 -18.83 21.00 6.10
C ALA A 120 -17.59 20.32 6.70
N LEU A 121 -17.57 18.98 6.81
CA LEU A 121 -16.42 18.22 7.30
C LEU A 121 -15.31 18.20 6.26
N ARG A 122 -14.09 18.54 6.71
CA ARG A 122 -12.86 18.51 5.92
C ARG A 122 -11.89 17.52 6.54
N ILE A 123 -11.43 16.56 5.75
CA ILE A 123 -10.54 15.50 6.22
C ILE A 123 -9.19 15.64 5.52
N GLU A 124 -8.14 15.80 6.31
CA GLU A 124 -6.76 15.78 5.84
C GLU A 124 -6.11 14.49 6.35
N ARG A 125 -5.77 13.57 5.46
CA ARG A 125 -5.10 12.31 5.78
C ARG A 125 -3.64 12.42 5.36
N ARG A 126 -2.75 12.52 6.34
CA ARG A 126 -1.29 12.55 6.13
C ARG A 126 -0.71 11.18 6.35
N VAL A 127 0.13 10.73 5.43
CA VAL A 127 0.71 9.38 5.48
C VAL A 127 2.21 9.49 5.34
N SER A 128 2.94 9.06 6.37
CA SER A 128 4.40 9.09 6.37
C SER A 128 4.93 8.15 5.29
N LEU A 129 5.77 8.66 4.41
CA LEU A 129 6.43 7.83 3.41
C LEU A 129 7.33 6.79 4.07
N TRP A 130 8.21 7.22 4.97
CA TRP A 130 9.21 6.36 5.59
C TRP A 130 8.65 5.46 6.69
N ARG A 131 7.73 5.95 7.52
CA ARG A 131 7.21 5.15 8.64
C ARG A 131 5.94 4.36 8.34
N ASN A 132 5.32 4.61 7.18
CA ASN A 132 4.10 3.91 6.78
C ASN A 132 4.20 3.37 5.34
N ILE A 133 4.20 4.22 4.30
CA ILE A 133 4.03 3.75 2.91
C ILE A 133 5.12 2.77 2.48
N PHE A 134 6.39 3.09 2.73
CA PHE A 134 7.51 2.25 2.32
C PHE A 134 7.73 1.03 3.23
N GLN A 135 6.98 0.89 4.33
CA GLN A 135 7.07 -0.28 5.22
C GLN A 135 6.39 -1.51 4.61
N LYS A 136 5.49 -1.31 3.65
CA LYS A 136 4.77 -2.38 2.94
C LYS A 136 5.60 -2.83 1.74
N SER A 137 5.89 -4.12 1.63
CA SER A 137 6.49 -4.65 0.40
C SER A 137 5.49 -4.60 -0.76
N GLN A 138 6.01 -4.41 -1.97
CA GLN A 138 5.21 -4.45 -3.20
C GLN A 138 4.56 -5.82 -3.45
N TRP A 139 5.10 -6.90 -2.87
CA TRP A 139 4.62 -8.28 -3.05
C TRP A 139 3.63 -8.71 -1.97
N TRP A 140 3.35 -7.84 -1.00
CA TRP A 140 2.43 -8.12 0.07
C TRP A 140 1.01 -8.35 -0.45
N ASP A 141 0.52 -9.58 -0.34
CA ASP A 141 -0.84 -9.97 -0.73
C ASP A 141 -1.85 -9.87 0.43
N GLY A 142 -1.41 -9.51 1.64
CA GLY A 142 -2.24 -9.46 2.85
C GLY A 142 -2.42 -10.78 3.59
N CYS A 143 -1.82 -11.87 3.10
CA CYS A 143 -1.93 -13.20 3.69
C CYS A 143 -0.74 -13.58 4.59
N ASP A 144 0.38 -12.85 4.53
CA ASP A 144 1.58 -13.18 5.31
C ASP A 144 1.51 -12.60 6.73
N TRP A 145 0.70 -13.21 7.60
CA TRP A 145 0.56 -12.80 9.01
C TRP A 145 1.90 -12.76 9.78
N GLU A 146 2.93 -13.44 9.29
CA GLU A 146 4.30 -13.22 9.71
C GLU A 146 4.87 -12.07 8.87
N ARG A 147 4.85 -10.81 9.35
CA ARG A 147 5.56 -9.65 8.71
C ARG A 147 7.09 -9.86 8.61
N ARG A 148 7.54 -10.95 8.00
CA ARG A 148 8.90 -11.50 8.06
C ARG A 148 9.44 -11.87 6.69
N VAL A 149 8.60 -12.24 5.72
CA VAL A 149 9.11 -12.82 4.46
C VAL A 149 9.37 -11.74 3.41
N ASP A 150 8.51 -10.73 3.33
CA ASP A 150 8.62 -9.66 2.34
C ASP A 150 8.93 -8.31 3.02
N CYS A 151 10.13 -8.19 3.61
CA CYS A 151 10.60 -6.91 4.09
C CYS A 151 11.32 -6.15 2.96
N PRO A 152 11.08 -4.84 2.79
CA PRO A 152 11.69 -4.02 1.75
C PRO A 152 13.15 -3.66 2.10
N LEU A 153 13.97 -4.68 2.34
CA LEU A 153 15.38 -4.57 2.71
C LEU A 153 16.24 -5.23 1.63
N ASP A 154 17.29 -4.53 1.17
CA ASP A 154 18.39 -5.15 0.43
C ASP A 154 19.33 -5.93 1.38
N GLU A 155 20.41 -6.51 0.83
CA GLU A 155 21.40 -7.28 1.60
C GLU A 155 22.05 -6.46 2.73
N GLU A 156 22.09 -5.12 2.59
CA GLU A 156 22.65 -4.19 3.56
C GLU A 156 21.61 -3.53 4.48
N GLY A 157 20.31 -3.86 4.32
CA GLY A 157 19.23 -3.31 5.12
C GLY A 157 18.74 -1.92 4.68
N ARG A 158 18.89 -1.57 3.40
CA ARG A 158 18.42 -0.34 2.74
C ARG A 158 17.14 -0.60 1.93
N LEU A 159 16.44 0.46 1.55
CA LEU A 159 15.19 0.39 0.80
C LEU A 159 15.45 0.21 -0.70
N ALA A 160 15.11 -0.95 -1.25
CA ALA A 160 15.23 -1.19 -2.69
C ALA A 160 14.26 -0.31 -3.50
N ALA A 161 14.74 0.28 -4.60
CA ALA A 161 13.91 1.18 -5.40
C ALA A 161 12.73 0.50 -6.10
N ASP A 162 12.76 -0.82 -6.24
CA ASP A 162 11.65 -1.57 -6.84
C ASP A 162 10.46 -1.67 -5.86
N GLU A 163 10.68 -1.53 -4.55
CA GLU A 163 9.63 -1.70 -3.52
C GLU A 163 8.78 -0.44 -3.30
N VAL A 164 9.19 0.73 -3.82
CA VAL A 164 8.62 2.01 -3.39
C VAL A 164 7.34 2.42 -4.15
N THR A 165 7.26 2.10 -5.44
CA THR A 165 6.23 2.69 -6.32
C THR A 165 4.86 2.08 -6.09
N ARG A 166 4.78 0.74 -5.91
CA ARG A 166 3.51 0.05 -5.73
C ARG A 166 2.76 0.53 -4.48
N PRO A 167 3.37 0.62 -3.28
CA PRO A 167 2.70 1.16 -2.11
C PRO A 167 2.23 2.61 -2.28
N VAL A 168 3.02 3.47 -2.94
CA VAL A 168 2.60 4.85 -3.25
C VAL A 168 1.35 4.84 -4.13
N ALA A 169 1.32 3.97 -5.15
CA ALA A 169 0.21 3.84 -6.06
C ALA A 169 -1.07 3.33 -5.37
N ASP A 170 -0.97 2.35 -4.45
CA ASP A 170 -2.10 1.86 -3.64
C ASP A 170 -2.83 3.04 -2.96
N TRP A 171 -2.08 3.90 -2.25
CA TRP A 171 -2.62 5.04 -1.53
C TRP A 171 -3.23 6.11 -2.46
N MET A 172 -2.54 6.44 -3.55
CA MET A 172 -3.01 7.45 -4.50
C MET A 172 -4.29 7.01 -5.21
N VAL A 173 -4.36 5.74 -5.65
CA VAL A 173 -5.50 5.19 -6.37
C VAL A 173 -6.71 5.08 -5.45
N GLU A 174 -6.54 4.56 -4.23
CA GLU A 174 -7.62 4.48 -3.23
C GLU A 174 -8.20 5.85 -2.90
N ALA A 175 -7.36 6.88 -2.76
CA ALA A 175 -7.83 8.26 -2.57
C ALA A 175 -8.60 8.79 -3.79
N SER A 176 -8.14 8.48 -5.01
CA SER A 176 -8.74 8.98 -6.25
C SER A 176 -10.17 8.45 -6.50
N VAL A 177 -10.50 7.28 -5.96
CA VAL A 177 -11.80 6.63 -6.20
C VAL A 177 -12.86 6.96 -5.14
N LEU A 178 -12.50 7.69 -4.07
CA LEU A 178 -13.44 8.05 -3.00
C LEU A 178 -14.68 8.79 -3.52
N GLY A 179 -14.50 9.64 -4.54
CA GLY A 179 -15.60 10.32 -5.21
C GLY A 179 -16.61 9.39 -5.86
N ARG A 180 -16.12 8.36 -6.54
CA ARG A 180 -16.95 7.34 -7.17
C ARG A 180 -17.61 6.42 -6.13
N ALA A 181 -16.96 6.20 -5.00
CA ALA A 181 -17.57 5.56 -3.82
C ALA A 181 -18.60 6.47 -3.12
N GLY A 182 -18.68 7.73 -3.54
CA GLY A 182 -19.71 8.69 -3.17
C GLY A 182 -19.38 9.56 -1.96
N MET A 183 -18.10 9.80 -1.71
CA MET A 183 -17.62 10.98 -0.99
C MET A 183 -17.87 12.24 -1.83
N SER A 184 -18.20 13.37 -1.21
CA SER A 184 -18.33 14.64 -1.95
C SER A 184 -17.02 14.97 -2.69
N GLN A 185 -17.15 15.48 -3.91
CA GLN A 185 -16.04 15.97 -4.74
C GLN A 185 -15.77 17.45 -4.53
N ASP A 186 -16.46 18.09 -3.58
CA ASP A 186 -16.19 19.48 -3.22
C ASP A 186 -14.72 19.62 -2.78
N PRO A 187 -13.98 20.60 -3.32
CA PRO A 187 -12.59 20.83 -2.97
C PRO A 187 -12.37 20.89 -1.45
N GLY A 188 -11.45 20.07 -0.96
CA GLY A 188 -11.07 20.01 0.46
C GLY A 188 -11.92 19.08 1.34
N THR A 189 -12.96 18.43 0.82
CA THR A 189 -13.70 17.39 1.57
C THR A 189 -12.75 16.31 2.08
N PHE A 190 -11.89 15.81 1.19
CA PHE A 190 -10.81 14.91 1.52
C PHE A 190 -9.53 15.38 0.86
N THR A 191 -8.43 15.26 1.58
CA THR A 191 -7.09 15.51 1.06
C THR A 191 -6.15 14.44 1.56
N LEU A 192 -5.55 13.69 0.65
CA LEU A 192 -4.41 12.82 0.93
C LEU A 192 -3.13 13.66 0.83
N VAL A 193 -2.31 13.61 1.86
CA VAL A 193 -0.97 14.20 1.87
C VAL A 193 0.05 13.08 2.00
N LEU A 194 0.87 12.89 0.98
CA LEU A 194 2.06 12.07 1.05
C LEU A 194 3.11 12.87 1.82
N ASP A 195 3.45 12.38 3.02
CA ASP A 195 4.22 13.11 4.01
C ASP A 195 5.68 12.64 4.00
N GLY A 196 6.56 13.51 3.52
CA GLY A 196 8.00 13.28 3.45
C GLY A 196 8.77 13.74 4.70
N ASP A 197 8.10 14.32 5.70
CA ASP A 197 8.75 14.76 6.93
C ASP A 197 9.29 13.54 7.72
N PRO A 198 10.40 13.70 8.46
CA PRO A 198 11.21 14.91 8.64
C PRO A 198 12.31 15.09 7.59
N THR A 199 12.34 14.29 6.52
CA THR A 199 13.38 14.30 5.48
C THR A 199 12.77 14.49 4.08
N PRO A 200 12.18 15.66 3.78
CA PRO A 200 11.48 15.90 2.53
C PRO A 200 12.41 15.76 1.32
N GLU A 201 13.69 16.09 1.43
CA GLU A 201 14.67 15.98 0.33
C GLU A 201 14.90 14.52 -0.08
N ARG A 202 14.94 13.60 0.88
CA ARG A 202 15.05 12.15 0.61
C ARG A 202 13.79 11.62 -0.03
N SER A 203 12.64 12.12 0.38
CA SER A 203 11.35 11.79 -0.22
C SER A 203 11.26 12.28 -1.66
N SER A 204 11.72 13.51 -1.95
CA SER A 204 11.84 14.02 -3.32
C SER A 204 12.80 13.19 -4.18
N GLU A 205 13.92 12.73 -3.61
CA GLU A 205 14.88 11.86 -4.29
C GLU A 205 14.24 10.52 -4.71
N VAL A 206 13.53 9.86 -3.80
CA VAL A 206 12.79 8.62 -4.09
C VAL A 206 11.77 8.85 -5.21
N PHE A 207 10.99 9.94 -5.14
CA PHE A 207 9.99 10.24 -6.16
C PHE A 207 10.61 10.47 -7.53
N ARG A 208 11.66 11.28 -7.59
CA ARG A 208 12.32 11.62 -8.86
C ARG A 208 13.01 10.43 -9.52
N LEU A 209 13.66 9.57 -8.72
CA LEU A 209 14.50 8.48 -9.23
C LEU A 209 13.73 7.17 -9.46
N ALA A 210 12.69 6.88 -8.65
CA ALA A 210 11.93 5.64 -8.74
C ALA A 210 10.48 5.89 -9.19
N VAL A 211 9.70 6.65 -8.43
CA VAL A 211 8.24 6.77 -8.65
C VAL A 211 7.90 7.38 -10.01
N GLN A 212 8.57 8.48 -10.40
CA GLN A 212 8.39 9.13 -11.71
C GLN A 212 8.85 8.25 -12.86
N ARG A 213 9.98 7.56 -12.69
CA ARG A 213 10.52 6.61 -13.66
C ARG A 213 9.54 5.48 -13.91
N ASP A 214 9.02 4.88 -12.84
CA ASP A 214 8.12 3.73 -12.92
C ASP A 214 6.76 4.11 -13.51
N ALA A 215 6.24 5.30 -13.19
CA ALA A 215 5.05 5.81 -13.86
C ALA A 215 5.25 5.98 -15.37
N ALA A 216 6.38 6.53 -15.80
CA ALA A 216 6.70 6.66 -17.23
C ALA A 216 6.97 5.32 -17.90
N TRP A 217 7.59 4.38 -17.18
CA TRP A 217 7.81 3.02 -17.65
C TRP A 217 6.48 2.28 -17.86
N GLN A 218 5.56 2.35 -16.89
CA GLN A 218 4.22 1.79 -17.02
C GLN A 218 3.47 2.40 -18.22
N ASP A 219 3.52 3.72 -18.41
CA ASP A 219 2.89 4.40 -19.55
C ASP A 219 3.50 3.92 -20.89
N ALA A 220 4.82 3.72 -20.94
CA ALA A 220 5.50 3.15 -22.11
C ALA A 220 5.09 1.68 -22.38
N VAL A 221 5.00 0.85 -21.33
CA VAL A 221 4.55 -0.55 -21.44
C VAL A 221 3.10 -0.60 -21.94
N GLU A 222 2.22 0.25 -21.41
CA GLU A 222 0.84 0.35 -21.87
C GLU A 222 0.78 0.69 -23.37
N GLN A 223 1.59 1.64 -23.85
CA GLN A 223 1.63 2.02 -25.27
C GLN A 223 2.24 0.95 -26.19
N CYS A 224 3.24 0.19 -25.71
CA CYS A 224 3.95 -0.81 -26.51
C CYS A 224 3.26 -2.18 -26.53
N LEU A 225 2.69 -2.61 -25.40
CA LEU A 225 2.07 -3.93 -25.27
C LEU A 225 0.58 -3.93 -25.57
N VAL A 226 -0.15 -2.84 -25.33
CA VAL A 226 -1.59 -2.76 -25.62
C VAL A 226 -1.83 -2.20 -27.02
N ARG A 227 -1.80 -3.09 -28.02
CA ARG A 227 -2.08 -2.73 -29.42
C ARG A 227 -3.58 -2.54 -29.68
N ASP A 228 -4.39 -3.38 -29.03
CA ASP A 228 -5.86 -3.28 -29.02
C ASP A 228 -6.36 -3.39 -27.58
N PRO A 229 -6.97 -2.34 -27.00
CA PRO A 229 -7.56 -2.38 -25.66
C PRO A 229 -8.68 -3.42 -25.49
N LEU A 230 -9.27 -3.93 -26.59
CA LEU A 230 -10.27 -4.99 -26.57
C LEU A 230 -9.63 -6.39 -26.57
N ASN A 231 -8.34 -6.50 -26.85
CA ASN A 231 -7.60 -7.74 -26.73
C ASN A 231 -7.21 -8.00 -25.27
N TRP A 232 -7.99 -8.85 -24.61
CA TRP A 232 -7.74 -9.24 -23.23
C TRP A 232 -6.37 -9.88 -22.99
N SER A 233 -5.79 -10.55 -23.99
CA SER A 233 -4.44 -11.12 -23.83
C SER A 233 -3.39 -10.03 -23.64
N ASP A 234 -3.46 -8.95 -24.43
CA ASP A 234 -2.52 -7.83 -24.35
C ASP A 234 -2.68 -7.09 -23.01
N VAL A 235 -3.93 -6.86 -22.61
CA VAL A 235 -4.25 -6.22 -21.32
C VAL A 235 -3.79 -7.08 -20.14
N LEU A 236 -3.99 -8.39 -20.18
CA LEU A 236 -3.52 -9.30 -19.12
C LEU A 236 -1.99 -9.35 -19.09
N ASN A 237 -1.32 -9.45 -20.24
CA ASN A 237 0.14 -9.47 -20.31
C ASN A 237 0.75 -8.20 -19.69
N MET A 238 0.19 -7.03 -20.00
CA MET A 238 0.61 -5.76 -19.42
C MET A 238 0.32 -5.71 -17.92
N ARG A 239 -0.87 -6.11 -17.46
CA ARG A 239 -1.22 -6.08 -16.02
C ARG A 239 -0.44 -7.06 -15.16
N LEU A 240 0.08 -8.13 -15.75
CA LEU A 240 0.94 -9.10 -15.10
C LEU A 240 2.43 -8.73 -15.19
N SER A 241 2.80 -7.61 -15.82
CA SER A 241 4.16 -7.08 -15.81
C SER A 241 4.50 -6.55 -14.42
N ARG A 242 5.75 -6.71 -14.01
CA ARG A 242 6.28 -6.15 -12.74
C ARG A 242 6.23 -4.62 -12.72
N SER A 243 6.31 -4.01 -13.90
CA SER A 243 6.22 -2.56 -14.07
C SER A 243 4.80 -1.99 -13.98
N PHE A 244 3.78 -2.85 -13.92
CA PHE A 244 2.40 -2.42 -13.79
C PHE A 244 2.03 -2.24 -12.31
N HIS A 245 1.71 -1.01 -11.93
CA HIS A 245 1.23 -0.70 -10.58
C HIS A 245 -0.29 -0.60 -10.58
N PHE A 246 -0.87 0.40 -11.22
CA PHE A 246 -2.34 0.52 -11.30
C PHE A 246 -2.80 1.24 -12.54
N VAL A 247 -4.02 0.90 -12.97
CA VAL A 247 -4.72 1.65 -14.01
C VAL A 247 -4.90 3.10 -13.55
N GLY A 248 -4.40 4.05 -14.34
CA GLY A 248 -4.54 5.47 -14.06
C GLY A 248 -3.44 6.06 -13.17
N PHE A 249 -2.53 5.26 -12.64
CA PHE A 249 -1.44 5.75 -11.78
C PHE A 249 -0.53 6.78 -12.47
N PRO A 250 -0.03 6.56 -13.71
CA PRO A 250 0.79 7.55 -14.39
C PRO A 250 0.10 8.91 -14.54
N GLN A 251 -1.22 8.91 -14.82
CA GLN A 251 -2.00 10.14 -14.95
C GLN A 251 -2.21 10.83 -13.60
N LEU A 252 -2.43 10.07 -12.52
CA LEU A 252 -2.50 10.62 -11.16
C LEU A 252 -1.19 11.30 -10.77
N LEU A 253 -0.05 10.68 -11.05
CA LEU A 253 1.27 11.25 -10.75
C LEU A 253 1.55 12.52 -11.57
N ARG A 254 1.18 12.54 -12.86
CA ARG A 254 1.26 13.76 -13.69
C ARG A 254 0.39 14.91 -13.16
N HIS A 255 -0.80 14.60 -12.63
CA HIS A 255 -1.65 15.62 -11.99
C HIS A 255 -1.05 16.14 -10.67
N LEU A 256 -0.42 15.26 -9.89
CA LEU A 256 0.29 15.63 -8.66
C LEU A 256 1.45 16.58 -8.97
N ALA A 257 2.31 16.24 -9.94
CA ALA A 257 3.47 17.05 -10.34
C ALA A 257 3.08 18.41 -10.92
N SER A 258 2.03 18.47 -11.74
CA SER A 258 1.54 19.73 -12.32
C SER A 258 0.79 20.64 -11.34
N ASN A 259 0.78 20.30 -10.04
CA ASN A 259 0.08 21.00 -8.95
C ASN A 259 -1.40 21.32 -9.27
N LYS A 260 -2.03 20.45 -10.09
CA LYS A 260 -3.46 20.55 -10.38
C LYS A 260 -4.22 20.06 -9.15
N THR A 261 -4.62 21.02 -8.32
CA THR A 261 -5.30 20.85 -7.03
C THR A 261 -6.61 20.04 -7.06
N SER A 262 -7.09 19.62 -8.22
CA SER A 262 -8.36 18.93 -8.42
C SER A 262 -8.37 17.46 -7.96
N SER A 263 -7.22 16.82 -7.74
CA SER A 263 -7.16 15.39 -7.37
C SER A 263 -7.36 15.11 -5.88
N GLY A 264 -7.26 16.13 -5.01
CA GLY A 264 -7.25 15.93 -3.56
C GLY A 264 -5.98 15.23 -3.04
N ILE A 265 -4.96 15.03 -3.86
CA ILE A 265 -3.68 14.42 -3.47
C ILE A 265 -2.59 15.50 -3.50
N ARG A 266 -1.74 15.54 -2.47
CA ARG A 266 -0.65 16.52 -2.32
C ARG A 266 0.60 15.87 -1.71
N CYS A 267 1.73 16.54 -1.88
CA CYS A 267 2.97 16.26 -1.14
C CYS A 267 3.36 17.50 -0.32
N ASN A 268 4.10 17.31 0.78
CA ASN A 268 4.84 18.38 1.45
C ASN A 268 6.32 18.46 1.04
N PHE A 269 6.70 17.68 0.03
CA PHE A 269 8.01 17.67 -0.63
C PHE A 269 7.81 17.85 -2.14
N ASP A 270 8.91 17.97 -2.89
CA ASP A 270 8.88 18.10 -4.35
C ASP A 270 8.73 16.72 -5.03
N PRO A 271 7.58 16.40 -5.67
CA PRO A 271 7.40 15.12 -6.35
C PRO A 271 8.23 15.00 -7.65
N GLY A 272 8.89 16.08 -8.09
CA GLY A 272 9.62 16.15 -9.34
C GLY A 272 8.72 16.23 -10.56
N GLU A 273 9.36 16.37 -11.72
CA GLU A 273 8.69 16.46 -13.02
C GLU A 273 8.46 15.08 -13.65
N PRO A 274 7.35 14.89 -14.40
CA PRO A 274 7.12 13.66 -15.15
C PRO A 274 8.23 13.40 -16.19
N TRP A 275 8.68 12.16 -16.28
CA TRP A 275 9.66 11.77 -17.30
C TRP A 275 9.05 11.78 -18.70
N ASP A 276 9.87 12.10 -19.70
CA ASP A 276 9.48 11.97 -21.09
C ASP A 276 9.40 10.50 -21.49
N ILE A 277 8.23 10.08 -21.95
CA ILE A 277 7.91 8.71 -22.30
C ILE A 277 8.38 8.38 -23.73
N ALA A 278 8.48 9.38 -24.61
CA ALA A 278 8.76 9.14 -26.03
C ALA A 278 10.11 8.40 -26.25
N PRO A 279 11.22 8.76 -25.59
CA PRO A 279 12.48 8.02 -25.74
C PRO A 279 12.40 6.56 -25.26
N ILE A 280 11.61 6.29 -24.22
CA ILE A 280 11.43 4.93 -23.66
C ILE A 280 10.65 4.07 -24.66
N VAL A 281 9.58 4.62 -25.24
CA VAL A 281 8.77 3.93 -26.26
C VAL A 281 9.58 3.65 -27.52
N GLU A 282 10.30 4.65 -28.04
CA GLU A 282 11.09 4.49 -29.27
C GLU A 282 12.20 3.45 -29.12
N ALA A 283 12.92 3.45 -27.99
CA ALA A 283 14.00 2.50 -27.74
C ALA A 283 13.52 1.04 -27.63
N ASN A 284 12.28 0.84 -27.17
CA ASN A 284 11.79 -0.47 -26.71
C ASN A 284 10.57 -0.99 -27.50
N ARG A 285 10.25 -0.40 -28.66
CA ARG A 285 9.03 -0.66 -29.47
C ARG A 285 8.85 -2.13 -29.94
N GLY A 286 9.86 -2.97 -29.79
CA GLY A 286 9.82 -4.40 -30.15
C GLY A 286 9.95 -5.37 -28.99
N TRP A 287 10.05 -4.88 -27.75
CA TRP A 287 10.29 -5.70 -26.58
C TRP A 287 9.10 -6.60 -26.23
N SER A 288 9.41 -7.83 -25.83
CA SER A 288 8.46 -8.74 -25.21
C SER A 288 8.17 -8.31 -23.76
N LYS A 289 7.14 -8.89 -23.15
CA LYS A 289 6.84 -8.66 -21.73
C LYS A 289 8.06 -8.97 -20.84
N ASP A 290 8.76 -10.06 -21.11
CA ASP A 290 9.90 -10.50 -20.31
C ASP A 290 11.07 -9.50 -20.42
N ASP A 291 11.29 -8.94 -21.62
CA ASP A 291 12.31 -7.89 -21.81
C ASP A 291 11.98 -6.64 -20.97
N TRP A 292 10.71 -6.22 -20.96
CA TRP A 292 10.25 -5.10 -20.14
C TRP A 292 10.41 -5.35 -18.64
N ASP A 293 10.10 -6.56 -18.18
CA ASP A 293 10.24 -6.95 -16.77
C ASP A 293 11.72 -7.01 -16.34
N GLU A 294 12.60 -7.56 -17.17
CA GLU A 294 14.03 -7.67 -16.88
C GLU A 294 14.68 -6.29 -16.74
N HIS A 295 14.36 -5.36 -17.63
CA HIS A 295 14.93 -4.01 -17.66
C HIS A 295 14.18 -3.01 -16.76
N TRP A 296 13.05 -3.41 -16.18
CA TRP A 296 12.38 -2.61 -15.17
C TRP A 296 13.18 -2.55 -13.86
N HIS A 297 13.79 -3.67 -13.46
CA HIS A 297 14.52 -3.82 -12.20
C HIS A 297 15.73 -2.89 -12.08
N ARG A 298 15.91 -2.31 -10.89
CA ARG A 298 17.06 -1.45 -10.57
C ARG A 298 17.84 -2.00 -9.38
N ARG A 299 18.59 -3.09 -9.61
CA ARG A 299 19.34 -3.79 -8.55
C ARG A 299 20.29 -2.89 -7.77
N ASP A 300 20.86 -1.87 -8.43
CA ASP A 300 21.85 -0.99 -7.83
C ASP A 300 21.24 0.28 -7.21
N LEU A 301 19.93 0.54 -7.42
CA LEU A 301 19.27 1.74 -6.87
C LEU A 301 18.58 1.41 -5.56
N VAL A 302 19.12 1.98 -4.50
CA VAL A 302 18.67 1.78 -3.12
C VAL A 302 18.64 3.11 -2.39
N PHE A 303 17.78 3.21 -1.39
CA PHE A 303 17.56 4.41 -0.60
C PHE A 303 17.82 4.14 0.87
N GLU A 304 18.29 5.17 1.58
CA GLU A 304 18.51 5.14 3.02
C GLU A 304 17.84 6.37 3.63
N THR A 305 17.46 6.26 4.90
CA THR A 305 16.96 7.39 5.66
C THR A 305 18.08 8.40 5.95
N ALA A 306 17.71 9.56 6.50
CA ALA A 306 18.66 10.52 7.02
C ALA A 306 18.21 11.00 8.41
N PRO A 307 19.13 11.49 9.26
CA PRO A 307 18.75 12.15 10.50
C PRO A 307 17.70 13.26 10.24
N PRO A 308 16.65 13.37 11.08
CA PRO A 308 16.49 12.74 12.39
C PRO A 308 15.81 11.36 12.39
N LEU A 309 15.54 10.76 11.22
CA LEU A 309 15.04 9.38 11.19
C LEU A 309 16.17 8.41 11.59
N PRO A 310 15.83 7.31 12.30
CA PRO A 310 16.76 6.20 12.46
C PRO A 310 16.99 5.51 11.11
N LYS A 311 17.97 4.60 11.04
CA LYS A 311 18.25 3.85 9.80
C LYS A 311 17.01 3.13 9.29
N TRP A 312 16.93 2.92 7.98
CA TRP A 312 15.80 2.22 7.35
C TRP A 312 15.54 0.86 8.00
N SER A 313 16.57 0.05 8.16
CA SER A 313 16.50 -1.26 8.83
C SER A 313 15.96 -1.20 10.26
N ASP A 314 16.18 -0.12 11.00
CA ASP A 314 15.64 0.06 12.34
C ASP A 314 14.14 0.37 12.29
N LEU A 315 13.68 1.21 11.34
CA LEU A 315 12.26 1.48 11.12
C LEU A 315 11.49 0.20 10.76
N VAL A 316 12.04 -0.61 9.86
CA VAL A 316 11.42 -1.89 9.46
C VAL A 316 11.33 -2.84 10.65
N ARG A 317 12.35 -2.87 11.51
CA ARG A 317 12.38 -3.72 12.71
C ARG A 317 11.29 -3.39 13.73
N GLU A 318 10.79 -2.15 13.76
CA GLU A 318 9.64 -1.78 14.61
C GLU A 318 8.35 -2.53 14.24
N ASN A 319 8.27 -3.06 13.01
CA ASN A 319 7.10 -3.75 12.47
C ASN A 319 7.30 -5.29 12.37
N MET A 320 8.52 -5.79 12.49
CA MET A 320 8.84 -7.23 12.43
C MET A 320 8.50 -7.97 13.74
N PHE A 321 7.95 -9.18 13.63
CA PHE A 321 7.70 -10.08 14.76
C PHE A 321 8.93 -10.98 15.06
N PRO A 322 9.29 -11.25 16.32
CA PRO A 322 10.35 -12.22 16.67
C PRO A 322 9.93 -13.59 16.15
N ARG A 323 10.84 -14.47 15.69
CA ARG A 323 10.46 -15.72 15.01
C ARG A 323 9.54 -16.60 15.84
N PHE A 324 8.60 -17.30 15.21
CA PHE A 324 7.75 -18.31 15.88
C PHE A 324 8.60 -19.42 16.52
N TRP A 325 9.80 -19.66 15.97
CA TRP A 325 10.75 -20.69 16.42
C TRP A 325 11.91 -20.16 17.30
N GLU A 326 11.99 -18.85 17.56
CA GLU A 326 12.98 -18.27 18.50
C GLU A 326 12.41 -18.17 19.93
N ILE A 327 11.20 -18.66 20.16
CA ILE A 327 10.54 -18.70 21.47
C ILE A 327 10.87 -20.02 22.22
N GLU A 328 11.57 -20.95 21.58
CA GLU A 328 12.12 -22.15 22.22
C GLU A 328 13.65 -22.00 22.42
N GLU A 329 14.06 -21.21 23.41
CA GLU A 329 15.29 -21.45 24.18
C GLU A 329 15.00 -21.41 25.68
#